data_AF-Q2J5A2-F1
#
_entry.id   AF-Q2J5A2-F1
#
_cell.length_a   1.000
_cell.length_b   1.000
_cell.length_c   1.000
_cell.angle_alpha   90.00
_cell.angle_beta   90.00
_cell.angle_gamma   90.00
#
_symmetry.space_group_name_H-M   'P 1'
#
loop_
_entity.id
_entity.type
_entity.pdbx_description
1 polymer ?
#
loop_
_entity_poly.entity_id
_entity_poly.type
_entity_poly.pdbx_seq_one_letter_code
_entity_poly.pdbx_strand_id
1 'polypeptide(L)'
;MICRDRAGAYADGARTSAPDAVQVADRFHLWSNLAGYVETTVARHRSCLAEPPSTEQAVDGPRADLDGAVAAARDAQFEQRAFVRHARERYAAVQELKAAGVGIKPIAARLGLARGTVRKYYRATSVDDVLAKARDERGSILRPWEPYLTGRVNAGITNGSQLFGEIRAQGYPGSRAVVLAYLRPLRAGGGTAAPAAR
;
A
#
# COMPACT_ATOMS: atom_id res chain seq x y z
N MET A 1 18.55 24.10 21.76
CA MET A 1 18.38 23.80 20.32
C MET A 1 16.91 23.59 20.03
N ILE A 2 16.35 24.22 19.00
CA ILE A 2 14.92 24.14 18.65
C ILE A 2 14.79 23.59 17.23
N CYS A 3 13.99 22.54 17.06
CA CYS A 3 13.60 22.01 15.75
C CYS A 3 12.31 22.71 15.32
N ARG A 4 12.31 23.39 14.16
CA ARG A 4 11.14 24.16 13.70
C ARG A 4 10.86 24.00 12.22
N ASP A 5 9.61 24.29 11.84
CA ASP A 5 9.21 24.50 10.45
C ASP A 5 9.93 25.73 9.85
N ARG A 6 10.07 25.75 8.52
CA ARG A 6 10.75 26.78 7.73
C ARG A 6 9.99 28.10 7.69
N ALA A 7 8.69 28.16 8.01
CA ALA A 7 7.93 29.40 7.88
C ALA A 7 8.54 30.57 8.67
N GLY A 8 8.55 31.76 8.07
CA GLY A 8 9.19 32.96 8.62
C GLY A 8 8.68 33.30 10.02
N ALA A 9 7.37 33.21 10.23
CA ALA A 9 6.74 33.46 11.52
C ALA A 9 7.30 32.60 12.67
N TYR A 10 7.65 31.34 12.42
CA TYR A 10 8.26 30.48 13.44
C TYR A 10 9.74 30.82 13.68
N ALA A 11 10.45 31.31 12.66
CA ALA A 11 11.81 31.80 12.81
C ALA A 11 11.86 33.08 13.66
N ASP A 12 10.92 34.00 13.43
CA ASP A 12 10.77 35.26 14.17
C ASP A 12 10.33 35.00 15.61
N GLY A 13 9.36 34.11 15.79
CA GLY A 13 8.95 33.64 17.11
C GLY A 13 10.13 33.07 17.90
N ALA A 14 10.90 32.16 17.29
CA ALA A 14 12.07 31.55 17.94
C ALA A 14 13.18 32.57 18.24
N ARG A 15 13.42 33.56 17.37
CA ARG A 15 14.38 34.65 17.66
C ARG A 15 13.96 35.52 18.83
N THR A 16 12.66 35.74 19.00
CA THR A 16 12.12 36.63 20.03
C THR A 16 12.02 35.92 21.38
N SER A 17 11.59 34.66 21.41
CA SER A 17 11.34 33.93 22.65
C SER A 17 12.52 33.07 23.13
N ALA A 18 13.45 32.74 22.24
CA ALA A 18 14.61 31.89 22.54
C ALA A 18 15.84 32.29 21.69
N PRO A 19 16.39 33.50 21.89
CA PRO A 19 17.47 34.05 21.05
C PRO A 19 18.75 33.21 21.09
N ASP A 20 19.05 32.59 22.23
CA ASP A 20 20.25 31.77 22.42
C ASP A 20 20.09 30.33 21.92
N ALA A 21 18.88 29.95 21.47
CA ALA A 21 18.64 28.60 20.99
C ALA A 21 19.06 28.44 19.53
N VAL A 22 19.98 27.52 19.27
CA VAL A 22 20.32 27.08 17.91
C VAL A 22 19.07 26.53 17.22
N GLN A 23 18.62 27.20 16.16
CA GLN A 23 17.47 26.81 15.37
C GLN A 23 17.87 25.84 14.27
N VAL A 24 17.19 24.70 14.19
CA VAL A 24 17.40 23.68 13.17
C VAL A 24 16.10 23.40 12.43
N ALA A 25 16.21 23.26 11.11
CA ALA A 25 15.07 22.94 10.26
C ALA A 25 14.61 21.51 10.53
N ASP A 26 13.30 21.35 10.70
CA ASP A 26 12.71 20.05 10.91
C ASP A 26 12.81 19.15 9.67
N ARG A 27 13.22 17.91 9.89
CA ARG A 27 13.49 16.93 8.82
C ARG A 27 12.24 16.62 8.01
N PHE A 28 11.07 16.51 8.65
CA PHE A 28 9.82 16.23 7.93
C PHE A 28 9.49 17.37 6.96
N HIS A 29 9.61 18.62 7.43
CA HIS A 29 9.38 19.79 6.59
C HIS A 29 10.40 19.94 5.46
N LEU A 30 11.66 19.56 5.65
CA LEU A 30 12.65 19.52 4.58
C LEU A 30 12.25 18.54 3.46
N TRP A 31 11.85 17.32 3.81
CA TRP A 31 11.42 16.31 2.85
C TRP A 31 10.11 16.65 2.17
N SER A 32 9.11 17.11 2.93
CA SER A 32 7.79 17.48 2.40
C SER A 32 7.89 18.64 1.42
N ASN A 33 8.67 19.69 1.75
CA ASN A 33 8.90 20.81 0.85
C ASN A 33 9.65 20.37 -0.41
N LEU A 34 10.73 19.58 -0.28
CA LEU A 34 11.48 19.06 -1.42
C LEU A 34 10.56 18.27 -2.37
N ALA A 35 9.75 17.35 -1.84
CA ALA A 35 8.82 16.57 -2.62
C ALA A 35 7.81 17.46 -3.35
N GLY A 36 7.21 18.45 -2.67
CA GLY A 36 6.26 19.38 -3.28
C GLY A 36 6.87 20.24 -4.39
N TYR A 37 8.10 20.74 -4.22
CA TYR A 37 8.79 21.50 -5.25
C TYR A 37 9.19 20.64 -6.45
N VAL A 38 9.67 19.41 -6.21
CA VAL A 38 9.96 18.45 -7.28
C VAL A 38 8.68 18.14 -8.06
N GLU A 39 7.57 17.85 -7.38
CA GLU A 39 6.28 17.60 -8.02
C GLU A 39 5.83 18.78 -8.88
N THR A 40 5.87 19.99 -8.34
CA THR A 40 5.52 21.23 -9.07
C THR A 40 6.40 21.43 -10.30
N THR A 41 7.70 21.19 -10.17
CA THR A 41 8.67 21.34 -11.26
C THR A 41 8.43 20.30 -12.34
N VAL A 42 8.28 19.02 -11.97
CA VAL A 42 7.98 17.94 -12.91
C VAL A 42 6.65 18.17 -13.62
N ALA A 43 5.62 18.65 -12.92
CA ALA A 43 4.34 18.99 -13.54
C ALA A 43 4.48 20.13 -14.55
N ARG A 44 5.23 21.19 -14.21
CA ARG A 44 5.50 22.32 -15.12
C ARG A 44 6.30 21.89 -16.35
N HIS A 45 7.24 20.96 -16.20
CA HIS A 45 8.08 20.46 -17.28
C HIS A 45 7.55 19.15 -17.91
N ARG A 46 6.28 18.80 -17.68
CA ARG A 46 5.68 17.56 -18.19
C ARG A 46 5.82 17.41 -19.70
N SER A 47 5.72 18.50 -20.47
CA SER A 47 5.86 18.52 -21.92
C SER A 47 7.31 18.35 -22.42
N CYS A 48 8.30 18.59 -21.56
CA CYS A 48 9.71 18.38 -21.87
C CYS A 48 10.15 16.93 -21.63
N LEU A 49 9.36 16.16 -20.89
CA LEU A 49 9.62 14.75 -20.65
C LEU A 49 9.09 13.96 -21.84
N ALA A 50 9.93 13.11 -22.43
CA ALA A 50 9.49 12.17 -23.45
C ALA A 50 8.27 11.42 -22.93
N GLU A 51 7.18 11.49 -23.70
CA GLU A 51 6.05 10.63 -23.44
C GLU A 51 6.55 9.19 -23.62
N PRO A 52 6.43 8.31 -22.61
CA PRO A 52 6.69 6.91 -22.86
C PRO A 52 5.83 6.50 -24.06
N PRO A 53 6.35 5.71 -25.01
CA PRO A 53 5.62 5.39 -26.23
C PRO A 53 4.22 4.92 -25.84
N SER A 54 3.21 5.58 -26.40
CA SER A 54 1.82 5.17 -26.25
C SER A 54 1.75 3.72 -26.69
N THR A 55 1.44 2.80 -25.77
CA THR A 55 1.15 1.40 -26.08
C THR A 55 -0.23 1.32 -26.72
N GLU A 56 -0.38 1.97 -27.87
CA GLU A 56 -1.50 1.82 -28.78
C GLU A 56 -1.11 0.76 -29.82
N GLN A 57 -1.23 -0.51 -29.44
CA GLN A 57 -1.43 -1.60 -30.40
C GLN A 57 -1.86 -2.85 -29.65
N ALA A 58 -3.18 -3.07 -29.65
CA ALA A 58 -3.83 -4.26 -29.14
C ALA A 58 -3.55 -5.44 -30.09
N VAL A 59 -3.10 -6.56 -29.56
CA VAL A 59 -2.97 -7.82 -30.32
C VAL A 59 -3.55 -8.97 -29.50
N ASP A 60 -4.39 -9.75 -30.19
CA ASP A 60 -5.23 -10.84 -29.72
C ASP A 60 -4.40 -12.07 -29.31
N GLY A 61 -4.56 -12.55 -28.07
CA GLY A 61 -3.86 -13.72 -27.53
C GLY A 61 -4.46 -14.19 -26.19
N PRO A 62 -4.28 -15.46 -25.77
CA PRO A 62 -5.01 -16.04 -24.65
C PRO A 62 -4.75 -15.25 -23.37
N ARG A 63 -5.82 -14.61 -22.87
CA ARG A 63 -5.80 -13.76 -21.67
C ARG A 63 -5.29 -14.57 -20.49
N ALA A 64 -4.04 -14.36 -20.08
CA ALA A 64 -3.51 -14.83 -18.81
C ALA A 64 -4.42 -14.33 -17.68
N ASP A 65 -4.61 -15.14 -16.64
CA ASP A 65 -5.50 -14.87 -15.50
C ASP A 65 -5.08 -13.60 -14.73
N LEU A 66 -5.51 -12.45 -15.26
CA LEU A 66 -5.28 -11.11 -14.71
C LEU A 66 -5.90 -10.97 -13.33
N ASP A 67 -6.98 -11.70 -13.05
CA ASP A 67 -7.65 -11.71 -11.75
C ASP A 67 -6.77 -12.41 -10.69
N GLY A 68 -6.14 -13.53 -11.05
CA GLY A 68 -5.17 -14.23 -10.21
C GLY A 68 -3.93 -13.38 -9.88
N ALA A 69 -3.40 -12.64 -10.87
CA ALA A 69 -2.23 -11.79 -10.67
C ALA A 69 -2.49 -10.63 -9.69
N VAL A 70 -3.69 -10.03 -9.75
CA VAL A 70 -4.08 -8.93 -8.86
C VAL A 70 -4.37 -9.43 -7.45
N ALA A 71 -5.01 -10.58 -7.32
CA ALA A 71 -5.20 -11.25 -6.03
C ALA A 71 -3.85 -11.53 -5.35
N ALA A 72 -2.89 -12.11 -6.09
CA ALA A 72 -1.56 -12.41 -5.57
C ALA A 72 -0.78 -11.17 -5.11
N ALA A 73 -0.85 -10.05 -5.85
CA ALA A 73 -0.19 -8.80 -5.46
C ALA A 73 -0.77 -8.20 -4.16
N ARG A 74 -2.07 -8.34 -3.95
CA ARG A 74 -2.75 -7.88 -2.73
C ARG A 74 -2.41 -8.74 -1.54
N ASP A 75 -2.38 -10.05 -1.74
CA ASP A 75 -1.94 -11.00 -0.72
C ASP A 75 -0.50 -10.68 -0.31
N ALA A 76 0.41 -10.49 -1.27
CA ALA A 76 1.78 -10.08 -0.98
C ALA A 76 1.86 -8.76 -0.19
N GLN A 77 1.06 -7.75 -0.54
CA GLN A 77 1.01 -6.50 0.21
C GLN A 77 0.43 -6.67 1.62
N PHE A 78 -0.57 -7.52 1.80
CA PHE A 78 -1.12 -7.85 3.12
C PHE A 78 -0.05 -8.54 3.98
N GLU A 79 0.67 -9.50 3.41
CA GLU A 79 1.75 -10.24 4.08
C GLU A 79 2.91 -9.33 4.50
N GLN A 80 3.23 -8.30 3.72
CA GLN A 80 4.30 -7.34 4.07
C GLN A 80 3.96 -6.41 5.24
N ARG A 81 2.68 -6.35 5.68
CA ARG A 81 2.29 -5.47 6.79
C ARG A 81 2.91 -5.94 8.10
N ALA A 82 3.50 -5.01 8.85
CA ALA A 82 4.17 -5.30 10.11
C ALA A 82 3.29 -6.08 11.10
N PHE A 83 1.98 -5.78 11.17
CA PHE A 83 1.04 -6.54 11.99
C PHE A 83 0.93 -8.01 11.61
N VAL A 84 0.91 -8.33 10.30
CA VAL A 84 0.81 -9.71 9.79
C VAL A 84 2.07 -10.48 10.11
N ARG A 85 3.24 -9.88 9.84
CA ARG A 85 4.53 -10.44 10.22
C ARG A 85 4.62 -10.74 11.73
N HIS A 86 4.30 -9.76 12.57
CA HIS A 86 4.33 -9.96 14.03
C HIS A 86 3.31 -10.98 14.53
N ALA A 87 2.15 -11.10 13.88
CA ALA A 87 1.17 -12.14 14.21
C ALA A 87 1.72 -13.54 13.87
N ARG A 88 2.42 -13.70 12.73
CA ARG A 88 3.08 -14.96 12.35
C ARG A 88 4.21 -15.34 13.31
N GLU A 89 5.09 -14.40 13.65
CA GLU A 89 6.16 -14.59 14.62
C GLU A 89 5.61 -15.04 15.99
N ARG A 90 4.59 -14.33 16.51
CA ARG A 90 3.97 -14.66 17.80
C ARG A 90 3.23 -15.99 17.78
N TYR A 91 2.54 -16.30 16.67
CA TYR A 91 1.89 -17.59 16.50
C TYR A 91 2.91 -18.73 16.53
N ALA A 92 3.99 -18.63 15.75
CA ALA A 92 5.06 -19.63 15.72
C ALA A 92 5.64 -19.89 17.12
N ALA A 93 6.02 -18.82 17.84
CA ALA A 93 6.56 -18.94 19.20
C ALA A 93 5.58 -19.60 20.19
N VAL A 94 4.28 -19.33 20.08
CA VAL A 94 3.26 -19.97 20.93
C VAL A 94 3.10 -21.44 20.56
N GLN A 95 3.11 -21.79 19.27
CA GLN A 95 2.94 -23.18 18.82
C GLN A 95 4.16 -24.06 19.14
N GLU A 96 5.38 -23.51 19.05
CA GLU A 96 6.61 -24.21 19.50
C GLU A 96 6.53 -24.55 20.99
N LEU A 97 6.15 -23.59 21.84
CA LEU A 97 6.01 -23.83 23.27
C LEU A 97 4.86 -24.80 23.60
N LYS A 98 3.77 -24.76 22.82
CA LYS A 98 2.69 -25.73 22.92
C LYS A 98 3.16 -27.15 22.55
N ALA A 99 3.93 -27.29 21.48
CA ALA A 99 4.51 -28.57 21.07
C ALA A 99 5.48 -29.12 22.13
N ALA A 100 6.19 -28.23 22.85
CA ALA A 100 7.00 -28.56 24.01
C ALA A 100 6.17 -28.84 25.30
N GLY A 101 4.84 -28.90 25.23
CA GLY A 101 3.96 -29.21 26.36
C GLY A 101 3.74 -28.07 27.35
N VAL A 102 4.17 -26.85 27.03
CA VAL A 102 4.06 -25.71 27.95
C VAL A 102 2.63 -25.17 27.95
N GLY A 103 2.06 -24.98 29.14
CA GLY A 103 0.72 -24.40 29.30
C GLY A 103 0.63 -22.89 28.99
N ILE A 104 -0.60 -22.40 28.79
CA ILE A 104 -0.89 -21.01 28.40
C ILE A 104 -0.33 -19.95 29.39
N LYS A 105 -0.40 -20.20 30.71
CA LYS A 105 0.07 -19.24 31.73
C LYS A 105 1.59 -19.01 31.61
N PRO A 106 2.44 -20.05 31.66
CA PRO A 106 3.87 -19.90 31.45
C PRO A 106 4.25 -19.26 30.10
N ILE A 107 3.54 -19.61 29.01
CA ILE A 107 3.78 -19.01 27.70
C ILE A 107 3.54 -17.50 27.73
N ALA A 108 2.44 -17.04 28.35
CA ALA A 108 2.14 -15.62 28.49
C ALA A 108 3.24 -14.85 29.25
N ALA A 109 3.77 -15.44 30.31
CA ALA A 109 4.86 -14.85 31.09
C ALA A 109 6.17 -14.81 30.27
N ARG A 110 6.51 -15.91 29.59
CA ARG A 110 7.77 -16.03 28.81
C ARG A 110 7.82 -15.12 27.59
N LEU A 111 6.69 -14.95 26.90
CA LEU A 111 6.62 -14.15 25.67
C LEU A 111 6.18 -12.69 25.93
N GLY A 112 5.85 -12.32 27.18
CA GLY A 112 5.32 -10.98 27.50
C GLY A 112 3.99 -10.67 26.82
N LEU A 113 3.19 -11.70 26.49
CA LEU A 113 1.93 -11.56 25.76
C LEU A 113 0.74 -11.61 26.71
N ALA A 114 -0.30 -10.82 26.42
CA ALA A 114 -1.56 -10.91 27.14
C ALA A 114 -2.15 -12.33 27.05
N ARG A 115 -2.70 -12.83 28.16
CA ARG A 115 -3.23 -14.20 28.24
C ARG A 115 -4.32 -14.51 27.21
N GLY A 116 -5.14 -13.52 26.86
CA GLY A 116 -6.15 -13.65 25.80
C GLY A 116 -5.53 -13.90 24.43
N THR A 117 -4.45 -13.19 24.11
CA THR A 117 -3.67 -13.34 22.88
C THR A 117 -3.00 -14.70 22.79
N VAL A 118 -2.37 -15.15 23.89
CA VAL A 118 -1.78 -16.51 23.92
C VAL A 118 -2.85 -17.57 23.76
N ARG A 119 -4.00 -17.44 24.44
CA ARG A 119 -5.11 -18.39 24.29
C ARG A 119 -5.63 -18.44 22.86
N LYS A 120 -5.71 -17.30 22.18
CA LYS A 120 -6.08 -17.21 20.76
C LYS A 120 -5.10 -18.00 19.89
N TYR A 121 -3.80 -17.76 20.02
CA TYR A 121 -2.78 -18.47 19.23
C TYR A 121 -2.67 -19.96 19.57
N TYR A 122 -2.72 -20.31 20.86
CA TYR A 122 -2.59 -21.69 21.35
C TYR A 122 -3.70 -22.62 20.84
N ARG A 123 -4.92 -22.08 20.66
CA ARG A 123 -6.08 -22.84 20.17
C ARG A 123 -6.27 -22.77 18.66
N ALA A 124 -5.59 -21.85 17.99
CA ALA A 124 -5.70 -21.72 16.54
C ALA A 124 -5.06 -22.93 15.84
N THR A 125 -5.71 -23.39 14.78
CA THR A 125 -5.22 -24.48 13.94
C THR A 125 -4.18 -23.96 12.95
N SER A 126 -4.41 -22.74 12.43
CA SER A 126 -3.47 -22.04 11.55
C SER A 126 -3.32 -20.56 11.95
N VAL A 127 -2.23 -19.93 11.49
CA VAL A 127 -2.08 -18.48 11.60
C VAL A 127 -3.06 -17.73 10.69
N ASP A 128 -3.46 -18.34 9.58
CA ASP A 128 -4.44 -17.78 8.68
C ASP A 128 -5.82 -17.66 9.35
N ASP A 129 -6.21 -18.59 10.24
CA ASP A 129 -7.46 -18.48 11.03
C ASP A 129 -7.45 -17.23 11.92
N VAL A 130 -6.28 -16.89 12.46
CA VAL A 130 -6.10 -15.73 13.33
C VAL A 130 -6.12 -14.43 12.53
N LEU A 131 -5.61 -14.47 11.30
CA LEU A 131 -5.52 -13.34 10.37
C LEU A 131 -6.78 -13.16 9.51
N ALA A 132 -7.62 -14.18 9.36
CA ALA A 132 -8.83 -14.17 8.52
C ALA A 132 -9.75 -13.00 8.89
N LYS A 133 -10.00 -12.81 10.18
CA LYS A 133 -10.78 -11.67 10.68
C LYS A 133 -10.16 -10.31 10.30
N ALA A 134 -8.84 -10.20 10.30
CA ALA A 134 -8.16 -8.97 9.86
C ALA A 134 -8.16 -8.77 8.33
N ARG A 135 -8.26 -9.86 7.55
CA ARG A 135 -8.49 -9.82 6.09
C ARG A 135 -9.93 -9.38 5.78
N ASP A 136 -10.92 -9.90 6.52
CA ASP A 136 -12.34 -9.63 6.31
C ASP A 136 -12.78 -8.23 6.78
N GLU A 137 -12.35 -7.81 7.98
CA GLU A 137 -12.76 -6.53 8.59
C GLU A 137 -12.22 -5.30 7.83
N ARG A 138 -11.18 -5.47 7.01
CA ARG A 138 -10.57 -4.40 6.21
C ARG A 138 -10.72 -4.65 4.72
N GLY A 139 -11.88 -5.17 4.32
CA GLY A 139 -12.30 -5.18 2.93
C GLY A 139 -11.98 -3.82 2.30
N SER A 140 -11.17 -3.83 1.24
CA SER A 140 -10.80 -2.59 0.55
C SER A 140 -12.07 -1.84 0.16
N ILE A 141 -12.11 -0.54 0.38
CA ILE A 141 -13.23 0.31 -0.09
C ILE A 141 -13.42 0.23 -1.61
N LEU A 142 -12.38 -0.26 -2.32
CA LEU A 142 -12.41 -0.54 -3.75
C LEU A 142 -13.11 -1.86 -4.10
N ARG A 143 -13.30 -2.79 -3.15
CA ARG A 143 -13.80 -4.15 -3.39
C ARG A 143 -15.11 -4.20 -4.19
N PRO A 144 -16.13 -3.37 -3.89
CA PRO A 144 -17.36 -3.34 -4.70
C PRO A 144 -17.15 -2.87 -6.15
N TRP A 145 -16.05 -2.15 -6.42
CA TRP A 145 -15.76 -1.49 -7.69
C TRP A 145 -14.78 -2.27 -8.57
N GLU A 146 -14.13 -3.30 -8.02
CA GLU A 146 -13.17 -4.15 -8.73
C GLU A 146 -13.74 -4.80 -10.00
N PRO A 147 -14.96 -5.41 -9.97
CA PRO A 147 -15.52 -6.03 -11.18
C PRO A 147 -15.73 -5.02 -12.31
N TYR A 148 -16.16 -3.80 -11.97
CA TYR A 148 -16.34 -2.73 -12.94
C TYR A 148 -15.01 -2.31 -13.57
N LEU A 149 -13.99 -2.08 -12.74
CA LEU A 149 -12.67 -1.67 -13.20
C LEU A 149 -12.00 -2.73 -14.08
N THR A 150 -12.05 -4.01 -13.68
CA THR A 150 -11.55 -5.12 -14.50
C THR A 150 -12.30 -5.21 -15.82
N GLY A 151 -13.64 -5.11 -15.80
CA GLY A 151 -14.46 -5.14 -17.03
C GLY A 151 -14.07 -4.03 -18.02
N ARG A 152 -13.82 -2.82 -17.53
CA ARG A 152 -13.39 -1.68 -18.37
C ARG A 152 -11.97 -1.85 -18.92
N VAL A 153 -11.05 -2.37 -18.12
CA VAL A 153 -9.69 -2.70 -18.59
C VAL A 153 -9.72 -3.79 -19.65
N ASN A 154 -10.53 -4.83 -19.46
CA ASN A 154 -10.73 -5.91 -20.44
C ASN A 154 -11.40 -5.43 -21.74
N ALA A 155 -12.18 -4.35 -21.66
CA ALA A 155 -12.74 -3.64 -22.81
C ALA A 155 -11.73 -2.67 -23.48
N GLY A 156 -10.46 -2.65 -23.04
CA GLY A 156 -9.39 -1.84 -23.61
C GLY A 156 -9.27 -0.43 -23.03
N ILE A 157 -10.10 -0.05 -22.06
CA ILE A 157 -10.06 1.26 -21.41
C ILE A 157 -9.07 1.20 -20.26
N THR A 158 -7.84 1.67 -20.49
CA THR A 158 -6.73 1.56 -19.53
C THR A 158 -6.39 2.87 -18.80
N ASN A 159 -7.00 4.00 -19.19
CA ASN A 159 -6.75 5.31 -18.58
C ASN A 159 -7.30 5.36 -17.15
N GLY A 160 -6.39 5.35 -16.16
CA GLY A 160 -6.77 5.28 -14.75
C GLY A 160 -7.41 6.55 -14.21
N SER A 161 -7.18 7.71 -14.83
CA SER A 161 -7.87 8.96 -14.49
C SER A 161 -9.33 8.90 -14.91
N GLN A 162 -9.58 8.37 -16.10
CA GLN A 162 -10.91 8.15 -16.64
C GLN A 162 -11.68 7.14 -15.80
N LEU A 163 -11.09 5.96 -15.54
CA LEU A 163 -11.71 4.93 -14.72
C LEU A 163 -12.02 5.40 -13.29
N PHE A 164 -11.14 6.20 -12.70
CA PHE A 164 -11.41 6.84 -11.41
C PHE A 164 -12.60 7.81 -11.49
N GLY A 165 -12.67 8.64 -12.53
CA GLY A 165 -13.80 9.54 -12.76
C GLY A 165 -15.13 8.80 -12.88
N GLU A 166 -15.14 7.69 -13.61
CA GLU A 166 -16.33 6.86 -13.83
C GLU A 166 -16.85 6.23 -12.54
N ILE A 167 -15.99 5.60 -11.74
CA ILE A 167 -16.43 5.01 -10.45
C ILE A 167 -16.77 6.10 -9.42
N ARG A 168 -16.12 7.26 -9.49
CA ARG A 168 -16.43 8.40 -8.61
C ARG A 168 -17.82 8.97 -8.92
N ALA A 169 -18.19 9.06 -10.20
CA ALA A 169 -19.54 9.46 -10.62
C ALA A 169 -20.61 8.46 -10.16
N GLN A 170 -20.25 7.18 -10.03
CA GLN A 170 -21.13 6.13 -9.50
C GLN A 170 -21.18 6.08 -7.96
N GLY A 171 -20.38 6.89 -7.27
CA GLY A 171 -20.40 7.00 -5.80
C GLY A 171 -19.19 6.42 -5.07
N TYR A 172 -18.07 6.16 -5.74
CA TYR A 172 -16.84 5.72 -5.08
C TYR A 172 -16.29 6.81 -4.12
N PRO A 173 -16.16 6.53 -2.81
CA PRO A 173 -15.71 7.50 -1.82
C PRO A 173 -14.19 7.51 -1.59
N GLY A 174 -13.44 6.62 -2.26
CA GLY A 174 -12.01 6.45 -2.05
C GLY A 174 -11.14 7.34 -2.94
N SER A 175 -9.82 7.22 -2.78
CA SER A 175 -8.85 8.06 -3.49
C SER A 175 -8.43 7.48 -4.84
N ARG A 176 -8.05 8.36 -5.77
CA ARG A 176 -7.47 8.01 -7.07
C ARG A 176 -6.24 7.10 -6.95
N ALA A 177 -5.44 7.29 -5.90
CA ALA A 177 -4.24 6.49 -5.65
C ALA A 177 -4.55 4.99 -5.45
N VAL A 178 -5.65 4.67 -4.77
CA VAL A 178 -6.09 3.28 -4.53
C VAL A 178 -6.50 2.61 -5.84
N VAL A 179 -7.20 3.35 -6.71
CA VAL A 179 -7.58 2.88 -8.06
C VAL A 179 -6.35 2.66 -8.92
N LEU A 180 -5.42 3.62 -8.96
CA LEU A 180 -4.19 3.48 -9.75
C LEU A 180 -3.31 2.33 -9.25
N ALA A 181 -3.23 2.12 -7.93
CA ALA A 181 -2.51 0.99 -7.35
C ALA A 181 -3.11 -0.36 -7.77
N TYR A 182 -4.45 -0.45 -7.83
CA TYR A 182 -5.15 -1.63 -8.33
C TYR A 182 -4.95 -1.85 -9.84
N LEU A 183 -4.94 -0.78 -10.63
CA LEU A 183 -4.79 -0.85 -12.08
C LEU A 183 -3.34 -1.13 -12.54
N ARG A 184 -2.33 -0.84 -11.71
CA ARG A 184 -0.91 -1.08 -12.05
C ARG A 184 -0.61 -2.53 -12.47
N PRO A 185 -0.94 -3.58 -11.68
CA PRO A 185 -0.71 -4.96 -12.09
C PRO A 185 -1.55 -5.36 -13.31
N LEU A 186 -2.80 -4.89 -13.43
CA LEU A 186 -3.66 -5.13 -14.60
C LEU A 186 -3.08 -4.58 -15.91
N ARG A 187 -2.19 -3.58 -15.84
CA ARG A 187 -1.48 -3.02 -17.00
C ARG A 187 -0.16 -3.73 -17.32
N ALA A 188 0.48 -4.36 -16.33
CA ALA A 188 1.79 -4.97 -16.48
C ALA A 188 1.72 -6.40 -17.07
N GLY A 189 0.60 -7.11 -16.88
CA GLY A 189 0.39 -8.48 -17.40
C GLY A 189 0.05 -8.57 -18.90
N GLY A 190 0.30 -7.52 -19.69
CA GLY A 190 -0.13 -7.41 -21.09
C GLY A 190 0.95 -7.05 -22.11
N GLY A 191 2.03 -7.85 -22.25
CA GLY A 191 3.01 -7.75 -23.35
C GLY A 191 3.95 -8.98 -23.40
N THR A 192 4.50 -9.49 -24.51
CA THR A 192 4.89 -8.94 -25.83
C THR A 192 5.29 -10.08 -26.81
N ALA A 193 5.15 -9.93 -28.15
CA ALA A 193 5.98 -10.64 -29.15
C ALA A 193 6.09 -9.89 -30.51
N ALA A 194 7.25 -10.02 -31.15
CA ALA A 194 7.86 -9.19 -32.22
C ALA A 194 7.41 -9.51 -33.68
N PRO A 195 7.67 -8.62 -34.67
CA PRO A 195 7.12 -8.72 -36.02
C PRO A 195 7.93 -9.64 -36.97
N ALA A 196 7.23 -10.35 -37.86
CA ALA A 196 7.84 -11.05 -39.00
C ALA A 196 8.05 -10.08 -40.19
N ALA A 197 9.23 -10.22 -40.80
CA ALA A 197 9.76 -9.41 -41.89
C ALA A 197 8.91 -9.47 -43.17
N ARG A 198 9.01 -8.39 -43.97
CA ARG A 198 8.61 -8.36 -45.39
C ARG A 198 9.74 -8.88 -46.26
#